data_AF-A0A7K4IIF4-F1
#
_entry.id   AF-A0A7K4IIF4-F1
#
_cell.length_a   1.000
_cell.length_b   1.000
_cell.length_c   1.000
_cell.angle_alpha   90.00
_cell.angle_beta   90.00
_cell.angle_gamma   90.00
#
_symmetry.space_group_name_H-M   'P 1'
#
loop_
_entity.id
_entity.type
_entity.pdbx_description
1 polymer ?
#
loop_
_entity_poly.entity_id
_entity_poly.type
_entity_poly.pdbx_seq_one_letter_code
_entity_poly.pdbx_strand_id
1 'polypeptide(L)'
;MPLKKSEMMEDLIFLLYLFPLFLNGLYALYLWFQRGITLSLPSEVYLAVTKDHAIFLMGVLAIVAALIIEVRMSPVESRAVNVGKNVSRMRVLAYFCVVTSLISTWSASGYSLSILDIYLEGGYAMLYPAFLLFLSLALSSPIRKFLKLSPILFDLLPIVLIVFSPLSLYMLWRLGLPSSLVFSISLLIFIAGIAILLYGPKLKEKSKPKVKQEE
;
A
#
# COMPACT_ATOMS: atom_id res chain seq x y z
N MET A 1 -30.69 -2.05 -11.74
CA MET A 1 -30.41 -1.80 -10.31
C MET A 1 -28.89 -1.57 -10.10
N PRO A 2 -28.29 -0.50 -10.64
CA PRO A 2 -26.82 -0.32 -10.66
C PRO A 2 -26.21 0.30 -9.38
N LEU A 3 -27.00 1.04 -8.57
CA LEU A 3 -26.54 1.75 -7.37
C LEU A 3 -25.94 0.83 -6.30
N LYS A 4 -26.58 -0.32 -6.04
CA LYS A 4 -26.14 -1.27 -5.01
C LYS A 4 -24.77 -1.89 -5.28
N LYS A 5 -24.38 -2.00 -6.56
CA LYS A 5 -23.11 -2.63 -6.96
C LYS A 5 -21.92 -1.69 -6.79
N SER A 6 -22.09 -0.37 -7.02
CA SER A 6 -20.99 0.58 -6.82
C SER A 6 -20.73 0.81 -5.34
N GLU A 7 -21.78 0.90 -4.52
CA GLU A 7 -21.66 1.02 -3.06
C GLU A 7 -20.94 -0.20 -2.46
N MET A 8 -21.36 -1.42 -2.80
CA MET A 8 -20.64 -2.64 -2.37
C MET A 8 -19.17 -2.66 -2.80
N MET A 9 -18.84 -2.09 -3.96
CA MET A 9 -17.45 -2.05 -4.44
C MET A 9 -16.62 -1.05 -3.64
N GLU A 10 -17.17 0.12 -3.32
CA GLU A 10 -16.51 1.12 -2.48
C GLU A 10 -16.26 0.56 -1.07
N ASP A 11 -17.24 -0.17 -0.50
CA ASP A 11 -17.11 -0.83 0.80
C ASP A 11 -16.03 -1.92 0.78
N LEU A 12 -15.98 -2.73 -0.28
CA LEU A 12 -14.94 -3.74 -0.45
C LEU A 12 -13.56 -3.11 -0.55
N ILE A 13 -13.40 -2.07 -1.38
CA ILE A 13 -12.13 -1.33 -1.52
C ILE A 13 -11.70 -0.76 -0.17
N PHE A 14 -12.63 -0.16 0.58
CA PHE A 14 -12.38 0.35 1.93
C PHE A 14 -11.92 -0.77 2.88
N LEU A 15 -12.61 -1.91 2.88
CA LEU A 15 -12.26 -3.06 3.70
C LEU A 15 -10.85 -3.58 3.37
N LEU A 16 -10.47 -3.63 2.09
CA LEU A 16 -9.12 -4.04 1.68
C LEU A 16 -8.04 -3.07 2.17
N TYR A 17 -8.32 -1.77 2.28
CA TYR A 17 -7.39 -0.82 2.93
C TYR A 17 -7.29 -1.05 4.43
N LEU A 18 -8.36 -1.45 5.11
CA LEU A 18 -8.33 -1.76 6.55
C LEU A 18 -7.74 -3.14 6.84
N PHE A 19 -7.73 -4.05 5.87
CA PHE A 19 -7.26 -5.43 6.01
C PHE A 19 -5.92 -5.57 6.74
N PRO A 20 -4.89 -4.76 6.46
CA PRO A 20 -3.60 -4.91 7.13
C PRO A 20 -3.70 -4.61 8.63
N LEU A 21 -4.57 -3.67 9.02
CA LEU A 21 -4.82 -3.35 10.43
C LEU A 21 -5.51 -4.51 11.16
N PHE A 22 -6.52 -5.11 10.52
CA PHE A 22 -7.16 -6.32 11.04
C PHE A 22 -6.20 -7.49 11.15
N LEU A 23 -5.37 -7.70 10.13
CA LEU A 23 -4.39 -8.79 10.10
C LEU A 23 -3.39 -8.66 11.25
N ASN A 24 -2.83 -7.46 11.46
CA ASN A 24 -1.91 -7.20 12.57
C ASN A 24 -2.60 -7.39 13.94
N GLY A 25 -3.82 -6.87 14.11
CA GLY A 25 -4.58 -6.99 15.35
C GLY A 25 -4.96 -8.43 15.68
N LEU A 26 -5.44 -9.20 14.70
CA LEU A 26 -5.79 -10.61 14.86
C LEU A 26 -4.56 -11.45 15.18
N TYR A 27 -3.42 -11.18 14.54
CA TYR A 27 -2.18 -11.89 14.83
C TYR A 27 -1.65 -11.56 16.23
N ALA A 28 -1.71 -10.29 16.65
CA ALA A 28 -1.36 -9.89 18.01
C ALA A 28 -2.23 -10.60 19.06
N LEU A 29 -3.55 -10.66 18.83
CA LEU A 29 -4.49 -11.39 19.70
C LEU A 29 -4.17 -12.88 19.74
N TYR A 30 -3.91 -13.50 18.59
CA TYR A 30 -3.51 -14.91 18.52
C TYR A 30 -2.27 -15.19 19.37
N LEU A 31 -1.24 -14.35 19.26
CA LEU A 31 -0.02 -14.48 20.06
C LEU A 31 -0.28 -14.28 21.55
N TRP A 32 -1.16 -13.36 21.92
CA TRP A 32 -1.62 -13.18 23.30
C TRP A 32 -2.27 -14.43 23.88
N PHE A 33 -3.16 -15.07 23.12
CA PHE A 33 -3.81 -16.31 23.55
C PHE A 33 -2.84 -17.49 23.63
N GLN A 34 -1.87 -17.57 22.72
CA GLN A 34 -0.93 -18.69 22.67
C GLN A 34 0.12 -18.64 23.80
N ARG A 35 0.60 -17.44 24.15
CA ARG A 35 1.75 -17.27 25.07
C ARG A 35 1.35 -17.05 26.53
N GLY A 36 0.09 -16.70 26.80
CA GLY A 36 -0.39 -16.40 28.16
C GLY A 36 0.14 -15.06 28.71
N ILE A 37 -0.48 -14.55 29.77
CA ILE A 37 -0.19 -13.20 30.30
C ILE A 37 1.12 -13.20 31.10
N THR A 38 2.17 -12.60 30.54
CA THR A 38 3.46 -12.37 31.22
C THR A 38 3.88 -10.89 31.12
N LEU A 39 4.84 -10.47 31.95
CA LEU A 39 5.31 -9.07 31.98
C LEU A 39 6.05 -8.65 30.69
N SER A 40 6.73 -9.60 30.02
CA SER A 40 7.43 -9.37 28.74
C SER A 40 6.52 -9.52 27.52
N LEU A 41 5.33 -10.11 27.69
CA LEU A 41 4.39 -10.41 26.61
C LEU A 41 4.10 -9.22 25.68
N PRO A 42 3.84 -7.99 26.19
CA PRO A 42 3.56 -6.86 25.31
C PRO A 42 4.70 -6.55 24.34
N SER A 43 5.95 -6.62 24.81
CA SER A 43 7.14 -6.38 23.99
C SER A 43 7.36 -7.48 22.96
N GLU A 44 7.21 -8.74 23.36
CA GLU A 44 7.39 -9.89 22.48
C GLU A 44 6.34 -9.93 21.37
N VAL A 45 5.08 -9.62 21.70
CA VAL A 45 3.98 -9.62 20.74
C VAL A 45 4.14 -8.45 19.77
N TYR A 46 4.49 -7.26 20.28
CA TYR A 46 4.78 -6.12 19.42
C TYR A 46 5.90 -6.45 18.42
N LEU A 47 7.03 -6.98 18.88
CA LEU A 47 8.14 -7.33 18.01
C LEU A 47 7.81 -8.49 17.06
N ALA A 48 7.06 -9.49 17.51
CA ALA A 48 6.64 -10.61 16.66
C ALA A 48 5.73 -10.15 15.51
N VAL A 49 4.75 -9.30 15.80
CA VAL A 49 3.83 -8.75 14.79
C VAL A 49 4.58 -7.82 13.82
N THR A 50 5.43 -6.96 14.36
CA THR A 50 6.08 -5.89 13.59
C THR A 50 7.35 -6.33 12.87
N LYS A 51 7.94 -7.49 13.20
CA LYS A 51 9.04 -8.12 12.43
C LYS A 51 8.54 -9.20 11.47
N ASP A 52 7.25 -9.53 11.44
CA ASP A 52 6.73 -10.56 10.55
C ASP A 52 6.62 -10.05 9.10
N HIS A 53 7.43 -10.63 8.23
CA HIS A 53 7.53 -10.25 6.82
C HIS A 53 6.30 -10.70 6.02
N ALA A 54 5.67 -11.81 6.40
CA ALA A 54 4.51 -12.36 5.72
C ALA A 54 3.27 -11.50 6.00
N ILE A 55 3.10 -11.04 7.24
CA ILE A 55 2.02 -10.11 7.62
C ILE A 55 2.17 -8.78 6.91
N PHE A 56 3.39 -8.24 6.89
CA PHE A 56 3.70 -7.04 6.12
C PHE A 56 3.34 -7.23 4.63
N LEU A 57 3.78 -8.32 4.02
CA LEU A 57 3.54 -8.61 2.61
C LEU A 57 2.05 -8.77 2.28
N MET A 58 1.31 -9.53 3.08
CA MET A 58 -0.14 -9.68 2.95
C MET A 58 -0.85 -8.33 3.06
N GLY A 59 -0.38 -7.47 3.97
CA GLY A 59 -0.91 -6.13 4.13
C GLY A 59 -0.70 -5.24 2.90
N VAL A 60 0.52 -5.26 2.34
CA VAL A 60 0.83 -4.53 1.10
C VAL A 60 0.02 -5.08 -0.07
N LEU A 61 -0.09 -6.40 -0.22
CA LEU A 61 -0.87 -7.02 -1.29
C LEU A 61 -2.36 -6.63 -1.24
N ALA A 62 -2.95 -6.51 -0.04
CA ALA A 62 -4.33 -6.07 0.11
C ALA A 62 -4.55 -4.63 -0.39
N ILE A 63 -3.65 -3.70 -0.03
CA ILE A 63 -3.67 -2.31 -0.52
C ILE A 63 -3.53 -2.28 -2.04
N VAL A 64 -2.61 -3.08 -2.58
CA VAL A 64 -2.38 -3.20 -4.01
C VAL A 64 -3.63 -3.70 -4.75
N ALA A 65 -4.27 -4.73 -4.22
CA ALA A 65 -5.52 -5.25 -4.76
C ALA A 65 -6.63 -4.20 -4.73
N ALA A 66 -6.77 -3.44 -3.63
CA ALA A 66 -7.74 -2.34 -3.52
C ALA A 66 -7.55 -1.30 -4.64
N LEU A 67 -6.29 -0.92 -4.90
CA LEU A 67 -5.93 0.07 -5.90
C LEU A 67 -6.17 -0.45 -7.33
N ILE A 68 -5.87 -1.73 -7.61
CA ILE A 68 -6.16 -2.35 -8.90
C ILE A 68 -7.67 -2.39 -9.15
N ILE A 69 -8.47 -2.82 -8.16
CA ILE A 69 -9.93 -2.88 -8.27
C ILE A 69 -10.49 -1.49 -8.52
N GLU A 70 -10.04 -0.49 -7.76
CA GLU A 70 -10.49 0.89 -7.91
C GLU A 70 -10.22 1.45 -9.31
N VAL A 71 -9.01 1.24 -9.85
CA VAL A 71 -8.64 1.76 -11.17
C VAL A 71 -9.35 1.01 -12.29
N ARG A 72 -9.54 -0.31 -12.16
CA ARG A 72 -10.24 -1.12 -13.18
C ARG A 72 -11.74 -0.82 -13.22
N MET A 73 -12.37 -0.62 -12.06
CA MET A 73 -13.82 -0.43 -11.94
C MET A 73 -14.26 1.02 -12.13
N SER A 74 -13.34 1.98 -12.01
CA SER A 74 -13.65 3.40 -12.24
C SER A 74 -13.63 3.75 -13.75
N PRO A 75 -14.59 4.56 -14.24
CA PRO A 75 -14.57 5.15 -15.58
C PRO A 75 -13.27 5.91 -15.86
N VAL A 76 -12.77 5.88 -17.10
CA VAL A 76 -11.45 6.46 -17.45
C VAL A 76 -11.36 7.95 -17.11
N GLU A 77 -12.46 8.70 -17.28
CA GLU A 77 -12.50 10.12 -16.95
C GLU A 77 -12.45 10.40 -15.43
N SER A 78 -13.03 9.54 -14.60
CA SER A 78 -13.15 9.72 -13.14
C SER A 78 -12.10 8.96 -12.33
N ARG A 79 -11.33 8.04 -12.95
CA ARG A 79 -10.24 7.26 -12.31
C ARG A 79 -9.35 8.11 -11.42
N ALA A 80 -8.86 9.23 -11.96
CA ALA A 80 -7.93 10.07 -11.21
C ALA A 80 -8.59 10.87 -10.08
N VAL A 81 -9.89 11.15 -10.16
CA VAL A 81 -10.64 11.81 -9.10
C VAL A 81 -10.93 10.81 -7.96
N ASN A 82 -11.33 9.59 -8.30
CA ASN A 82 -11.57 8.51 -7.33
C ASN A 82 -10.27 8.13 -6.60
N VAL A 83 -9.19 7.90 -7.33
CA VAL A 83 -7.85 7.69 -6.77
C VAL A 83 -7.44 8.87 -5.88
N GLY A 84 -7.74 10.11 -6.26
CA GLY A 84 -7.49 11.29 -5.43
C GLY A 84 -8.26 11.31 -4.10
N LYS A 85 -9.50 10.83 -4.08
CA LYS A 85 -10.26 10.63 -2.82
C LYS A 85 -9.62 9.55 -1.95
N ASN A 86 -9.15 8.47 -2.56
CA ASN A 86 -8.49 7.38 -1.85
C ASN A 86 -7.09 7.76 -1.32
N VAL A 87 -6.37 8.65 -2.00
CA VAL A 87 -5.12 9.25 -1.48
C VAL A 87 -5.34 9.88 -0.11
N SER A 88 -6.48 10.55 0.11
CA SER A 88 -6.82 11.11 1.42
C SER A 88 -7.06 10.02 2.46
N ARG A 89 -7.80 8.96 2.09
CA ARG A 89 -8.08 7.81 2.97
C ARG A 89 -6.79 7.06 3.35
N MET A 90 -5.87 6.87 2.40
CA MET A 90 -4.54 6.29 2.64
C MET A 90 -3.71 7.13 3.62
N ARG A 91 -3.77 8.47 3.56
CA ARG A 91 -3.08 9.34 4.53
C ARG A 91 -3.66 9.18 5.92
N VAL A 92 -4.99 9.23 6.04
CA VAL A 92 -5.67 9.05 7.33
C VAL A 92 -5.30 7.69 7.92
N LEU A 93 -5.31 6.62 7.12
CA LEU A 93 -4.90 5.29 7.55
C LEU A 93 -3.43 5.26 7.96
N ALA A 94 -2.53 5.90 7.21
CA ALA A 94 -1.12 6.00 7.57
C ALA A 94 -0.93 6.71 8.91
N TYR A 95 -1.57 7.86 9.12
CA TYR A 95 -1.55 8.56 10.40
C TYR A 95 -2.09 7.69 11.53
N PHE A 96 -3.19 6.99 11.28
CA PHE A 96 -3.76 6.06 12.25
C PHE A 96 -2.77 4.95 12.61
N CYS A 97 -2.09 4.36 11.63
CA CYS A 97 -1.05 3.35 11.86
C CYS A 97 0.15 3.91 12.63
N VAL A 98 0.59 5.14 12.36
CA VAL A 98 1.65 5.79 13.16
C VAL A 98 1.21 5.90 14.62
N VAL A 99 0.02 6.45 14.87
CA VAL A 99 -0.49 6.65 16.24
C VAL A 99 -0.67 5.31 16.96
N THR A 100 -1.30 4.33 16.32
CA THR A 100 -1.49 3.01 16.95
C THR A 100 -0.18 2.27 17.18
N SER A 101 0.80 2.41 16.27
CA SER A 101 2.14 1.85 16.47
C SER A 101 2.83 2.47 17.68
N LEU A 102 2.79 3.81 17.83
CA LEU A 102 3.37 4.50 18.98
C LEU A 102 2.71 4.11 20.30
N ILE A 103 1.38 3.99 20.34
CA ILE A 103 0.65 3.52 21.53
C ILE A 103 1.05 2.08 21.86
N SER A 104 1.17 1.22 20.85
CA SER A 104 1.56 -0.18 21.02
C SER A 104 2.99 -0.29 21.53
N THR A 105 3.91 0.55 21.03
CA THR A 105 5.29 0.61 21.53
C THR A 105 5.35 1.12 22.96
N TRP A 106 4.54 2.12 23.31
CA TRP A 106 4.51 2.63 24.67
C TRP A 106 4.03 1.56 25.66
N SER A 107 2.99 0.80 25.28
CA SER A 107 2.54 -0.37 26.03
C SER A 107 3.64 -1.46 26.11
N ALA A 108 4.29 -1.77 25.00
CA ALA A 108 5.40 -2.72 24.91
C ALA A 108 6.60 -2.34 25.80
N SER A 109 6.84 -1.03 25.98
CA SER A 109 7.92 -0.49 26.81
C SER A 109 7.62 -0.50 28.31
N GLY A 110 6.49 -1.06 28.74
CA GLY A 110 6.02 -0.97 30.12
C GLY A 110 5.67 0.46 30.54
N TYR A 111 5.20 1.29 29.60
CA TYR A 111 4.89 2.71 29.77
C TYR A 111 6.09 3.63 30.08
N SER A 112 7.31 3.19 29.74
CA SER A 112 8.50 4.04 29.83
C SER A 112 8.53 5.11 28.72
N LEU A 113 9.26 6.20 28.94
CA LEU A 113 9.44 7.27 27.92
C LEU A 113 10.49 6.89 26.85
N SER A 114 11.28 5.85 27.10
CA SER A 114 12.27 5.24 26.19
C SER A 114 11.60 4.35 25.13
N ILE A 115 10.55 4.85 24.48
CA ILE A 115 9.80 4.13 23.45
C ILE A 115 10.56 4.00 22.13
N LEU A 116 11.57 4.85 21.91
CA LEU A 116 12.17 5.05 20.60
C LEU A 116 13.00 3.85 20.15
N ASP A 117 13.69 3.19 21.09
CA ASP A 117 14.50 2.00 20.81
C ASP A 117 13.63 0.82 20.35
N ILE A 118 12.56 0.54 21.10
CA ILE A 118 11.59 -0.53 20.77
C ILE A 118 10.85 -0.18 19.46
N TYR A 119 10.56 1.10 19.22
CA TYR A 119 9.89 1.53 18.00
C TYR A 119 10.74 1.25 16.76
N LEU A 120 12.03 1.60 16.82
CA LEU A 120 13.00 1.35 15.75
C LEU A 120 13.26 -0.14 15.56
N GLU A 121 13.31 -0.91 16.65
CA GLU A 121 13.51 -2.35 16.59
C GLU A 121 12.33 -3.08 15.93
N GLY A 122 11.13 -2.52 16.02
CA GLY A 122 9.92 -3.02 15.39
C GLY A 122 9.92 -2.97 13.86
N GLY A 123 10.92 -2.38 13.19
CA GLY A 123 11.13 -2.49 11.74
C GLY A 123 9.91 -2.13 10.86
N TYR A 124 9.00 -3.09 10.60
CA TYR A 124 7.82 -2.89 9.77
C TYR A 124 6.76 -1.98 10.36
N ALA A 125 6.80 -1.71 11.67
CA ALA A 125 5.93 -0.72 12.32
C ALA A 125 6.01 0.68 11.69
N MET A 126 7.22 1.10 11.27
CA MET A 126 7.44 2.36 10.54
C MET A 126 7.27 2.20 9.03
N LEU A 127 7.69 1.06 8.47
CA LEU A 127 7.72 0.86 7.03
C LEU A 127 6.33 0.82 6.40
N TYR A 128 5.33 0.30 7.12
CA TYR A 128 3.97 0.24 6.60
C TYR A 128 3.30 1.63 6.46
N PRO A 129 3.27 2.49 7.51
CA PRO A 129 2.82 3.87 7.36
C PRO A 129 3.65 4.66 6.34
N ALA A 130 4.97 4.47 6.31
CA ALA A 130 5.85 5.12 5.34
C ALA A 130 5.50 4.71 3.90
N PHE A 131 5.25 3.42 3.67
CA PHE A 131 4.80 2.91 2.38
C PHE A 131 3.47 3.54 1.97
N LEU A 132 2.48 3.60 2.87
CA LEU A 132 1.18 4.25 2.60
C LEU A 132 1.31 5.76 2.31
N LEU A 133 2.16 6.48 3.03
CA LEU A 133 2.41 7.90 2.77
C LEU A 133 3.11 8.08 1.42
N PHE A 134 4.09 7.23 1.11
CA PHE A 134 4.77 7.27 -0.17
C PHE A 134 3.82 6.94 -1.32
N LEU A 135 2.96 5.94 -1.14
CA LEU A 135 1.89 5.56 -2.05
C LEU A 135 0.96 6.74 -2.33
N SER A 136 0.49 7.38 -1.25
CA SER A 136 -0.34 8.57 -1.30
C SER A 136 0.34 9.72 -2.04
N LEU A 137 1.65 9.89 -1.85
CA LEU A 137 2.44 10.94 -2.49
C LEU A 137 2.64 10.64 -3.98
N ALA A 138 2.99 9.40 -4.34
CA ALA A 138 3.11 8.90 -5.71
C ALA A 138 1.81 9.06 -6.52
N LEU A 139 0.67 8.85 -5.87
CA LEU A 139 -0.66 9.02 -6.43
C LEU A 139 -1.14 10.48 -6.47
N SER A 140 -0.53 11.36 -5.67
CA SER A 140 -0.92 12.77 -5.62
C SER A 140 -0.41 13.56 -6.84
N SER A 141 -1.17 14.61 -7.19
CA SER A 141 -1.02 15.43 -8.40
C SER A 141 0.38 16.03 -8.75
N PRO A 142 1.38 16.18 -7.85
CA PRO A 142 2.69 16.72 -8.24
C PRO A 142 3.47 15.82 -9.22
N ILE A 143 3.40 14.50 -9.07
CA ILE A 143 4.14 13.53 -9.92
C ILE A 143 3.47 13.35 -11.30
N ARG A 144 2.19 13.74 -11.39
CA ARG A 144 1.33 13.72 -12.59
C ARG A 144 1.89 14.52 -13.78
N LYS A 145 2.79 15.46 -13.54
CA LYS A 145 3.40 16.31 -14.58
C LYS A 145 4.73 15.77 -15.12
N PHE A 146 5.40 14.86 -14.41
CA PHE A 146 6.77 14.45 -14.73
C PHE A 146 6.88 13.17 -15.57
N LEU A 147 5.87 12.30 -15.58
CA LEU A 147 5.94 11.02 -16.28
C LEU A 147 5.29 11.06 -17.68
N LYS A 148 6.13 11.24 -18.71
CA LYS A 148 5.81 10.95 -20.12
C LYS A 148 6.22 9.50 -20.42
N LEU A 149 5.26 8.58 -20.51
CA LEU A 149 5.51 7.16 -20.85
C LEU A 149 4.84 6.77 -22.17
N SER A 150 5.35 5.72 -22.83
CA SER A 150 5.05 5.36 -24.23
C SER A 150 3.81 4.45 -24.42
N PRO A 151 3.08 4.56 -25.56
CA PRO A 151 1.74 4.00 -25.89
C PRO A 151 1.55 2.45 -25.85
N ILE A 152 2.56 1.63 -25.58
CA ILE A 152 2.56 0.20 -26.02
C ILE A 152 2.31 -0.85 -24.92
N LEU A 153 2.36 -0.51 -23.62
CA LEU A 153 2.40 -1.51 -22.52
C LEU A 153 1.16 -1.56 -21.60
N PHE A 154 -0.03 -1.16 -22.09
CA PHE A 154 -1.03 -0.57 -21.19
C PHE A 154 -2.04 -1.44 -20.44
N ASP A 155 -2.17 -2.72 -20.73
CA ASP A 155 -3.27 -3.49 -20.14
C ASP A 155 -2.84 -4.51 -19.07
N LEU A 156 -1.65 -5.11 -19.21
CA LEU A 156 -1.15 -6.15 -18.30
C LEU A 156 0.13 -5.77 -17.55
N LEU A 157 1.06 -5.11 -18.23
CA LEU A 157 2.35 -4.71 -17.66
C LEU A 157 2.23 -3.89 -16.35
N PRO A 158 1.36 -2.86 -16.24
CA PRO A 158 1.26 -2.10 -15.00
C PRO A 158 0.80 -2.96 -13.81
N ILE A 159 -0.08 -3.93 -14.03
CA ILE A 159 -0.54 -4.87 -12.99
C ILE A 159 0.62 -5.77 -12.58
N VAL A 160 1.36 -6.30 -13.56
CA VAL A 160 2.54 -7.12 -13.31
C VAL A 160 3.57 -6.34 -12.49
N LEU A 161 3.88 -5.08 -12.82
CA LEU A 161 4.81 -4.27 -12.03
C LEU A 161 4.28 -3.99 -10.61
N ILE A 162 3.02 -3.62 -10.49
CA ILE A 162 2.37 -3.32 -9.20
C ILE A 162 2.41 -4.53 -8.26
N VAL A 163 2.17 -5.74 -8.78
CA VAL A 163 2.22 -7.00 -8.01
C VAL A 163 3.66 -7.49 -7.81
N PHE A 164 4.54 -7.27 -8.80
CA PHE A 164 5.93 -7.67 -8.72
C PHE A 164 6.72 -6.83 -7.71
N SER A 165 6.27 -5.60 -7.43
CA SER A 165 6.87 -4.75 -6.40
C SER A 165 6.95 -5.42 -5.02
N PRO A 166 5.84 -5.82 -4.36
CA PRO A 166 5.91 -6.49 -3.07
C PRO A 166 6.69 -7.80 -3.13
N LEU A 167 6.60 -8.55 -4.24
CA LEU A 167 7.40 -9.76 -4.46
C LEU A 167 8.90 -9.50 -4.52
N SER A 168 9.31 -8.43 -5.22
CA SER A 168 10.70 -8.02 -5.32
C SER A 168 11.25 -7.63 -3.96
N LEU A 169 10.42 -7.06 -3.08
CA LEU A 169 10.79 -6.68 -1.72
C LEU A 169 11.21 -7.91 -0.92
N TYR A 170 10.40 -8.98 -1.00
CA TYR A 170 10.71 -10.26 -0.36
C TYR A 170 11.94 -10.95 -0.98
N MET A 171 12.04 -10.99 -2.32
CA MET A 171 13.17 -11.62 -2.99
C MET A 171 14.49 -10.91 -2.73
N LEU A 172 14.53 -9.58 -2.86
CA LEU A 172 15.73 -8.77 -2.65
C LEU A 172 16.16 -8.82 -1.17
N TRP A 173 15.22 -8.85 -0.23
CA TRP A 173 15.53 -9.06 1.18
C TRP A 173 16.15 -10.45 1.44
N ARG A 174 15.59 -11.51 0.84
CA ARG A 174 16.12 -12.87 0.97
C ARG A 174 17.52 -13.04 0.36
N LEU A 175 17.88 -12.20 -0.60
CA LEU A 175 19.22 -12.14 -1.18
C LEU A 175 20.24 -11.42 -0.28
N GLY A 176 19.84 -10.95 0.91
CA GLY A 176 20.73 -10.29 1.87
C GLY A 176 21.10 -8.86 1.47
N LEU A 177 20.35 -8.24 0.55
CA LEU A 177 20.59 -6.86 0.17
C LEU A 177 20.21 -5.90 1.30
N PRO A 178 20.91 -4.75 1.43
CA PRO A 178 20.60 -3.78 2.47
C PRO A 178 19.19 -3.24 2.29
N SER A 179 18.47 -3.09 3.40
CA SER A 179 17.04 -2.73 3.42
C SER A 179 16.73 -1.48 2.60
N SER A 180 17.61 -0.48 2.60
CA SER A 180 17.43 0.75 1.81
C SER A 180 17.32 0.49 0.30
N LEU A 181 18.14 -0.41 -0.25
CA LEU A 181 18.12 -0.77 -1.67
C LEU A 181 16.91 -1.62 -2.01
N VAL A 182 16.61 -2.60 -1.18
CA VAL A 182 15.43 -3.48 -1.31
C VAL A 182 14.17 -2.63 -1.46
N PHE A 183 13.96 -1.71 -0.51
CA PHE A 183 12.80 -0.81 -0.52
C PHE A 183 12.80 0.11 -1.74
N SER A 184 13.93 0.74 -2.07
CA SER A 184 14.02 1.69 -3.18
C SER A 184 13.66 1.05 -4.52
N ILE A 185 14.18 -0.15 -4.79
CA ILE A 185 13.93 -0.87 -6.05
C ILE A 185 12.45 -1.28 -6.14
N SER A 186 11.91 -1.91 -5.10
CA SER A 186 10.50 -2.33 -5.08
C SER A 186 9.55 -1.15 -5.25
N LEU A 187 9.91 0.00 -4.67
CA LEU A 187 9.12 1.22 -4.73
C LEU A 187 9.16 1.87 -6.13
N LEU A 188 10.33 1.89 -6.79
CA LEU A 188 10.45 2.38 -8.18
C LEU A 188 9.62 1.54 -9.15
N ILE A 189 9.67 0.21 -9.02
CA ILE A 189 8.86 -0.72 -9.83
C ILE A 189 7.37 -0.43 -9.63
N PHE A 190 6.98 -0.19 -8.38
CA PHE A 190 5.60 0.13 -8.04
C PHE A 190 5.10 1.43 -8.66
N ILE A 191 5.88 2.51 -8.52
CA ILE A 191 5.57 3.83 -9.08
C ILE A 191 5.45 3.75 -10.61
N ALA A 192 6.36 3.03 -11.26
CA ALA A 192 6.31 2.80 -12.70
C ALA A 192 5.02 2.07 -13.10
N GLY A 193 4.63 1.03 -12.36
CA GLY A 193 3.39 0.30 -12.60
C GLY A 193 2.13 1.18 -12.46
N ILE A 194 2.04 1.98 -11.39
CA ILE A 194 0.92 2.91 -11.20
C ILE A 194 0.88 3.99 -12.28
N ALA A 195 2.02 4.58 -12.63
CA ALA A 195 2.08 5.61 -13.66
C ALA A 195 1.55 5.06 -14.99
N ILE A 196 1.97 3.86 -15.38
CA ILE A 196 1.50 3.22 -16.61
C ILE A 196 0.00 2.93 -16.52
N LEU A 197 -0.51 2.42 -15.39
CA LEU A 197 -1.93 2.11 -15.18
C LEU A 197 -2.85 3.34 -15.32
N LEU A 198 -2.42 4.49 -14.81
CA LEU A 198 -3.22 5.71 -14.78
C LEU A 198 -3.14 6.52 -16.07
N TYR A 199 -1.99 6.54 -16.75
CA TYR A 199 -1.76 7.41 -17.92
C TYR A 199 -1.91 6.71 -19.27
N GLY A 200 -1.97 5.38 -19.28
CA GLY A 200 -2.13 4.59 -20.49
C GLY A 200 -3.33 4.85 -21.37
N PRO A 201 -4.54 4.89 -20.78
CA PRO A 201 -5.74 5.10 -21.57
C PRO A 201 -5.70 6.44 -22.33
N LYS A 202 -5.13 7.50 -21.73
CA LYS A 202 -5.01 8.84 -22.32
C LYS A 202 -4.02 8.91 -23.48
N LEU A 203 -3.01 8.05 -23.51
CA LEU A 203 -2.04 7.96 -24.60
C LEU A 203 -2.62 7.17 -25.79
N LYS A 204 -3.39 6.12 -25.51
CA LYS A 204 -4.09 5.29 -26.51
C LYS A 204 -5.13 6.10 -27.31
N GLU A 205 -5.74 7.11 -26.69
CA GLU A 205 -6.65 8.06 -27.36
C GLU A 205 -5.93 9.07 -28.26
N LYS A 206 -4.78 9.60 -27.82
CA LYS A 206 -3.97 10.54 -28.63
C LYS A 206 -3.27 9.86 -29.82
N SER A 207 -3.03 8.56 -29.76
CA SER A 207 -2.39 7.80 -30.83
C SER A 207 -3.36 7.27 -31.89
N LYS A 208 -4.69 7.42 -31.70
CA LYS A 208 -5.63 7.13 -32.79
C LYS A 208 -5.46 8.22 -33.87
N PRO A 209 -5.17 7.86 -35.13
CA PRO A 209 -5.13 8.84 -36.20
C PRO A 209 -6.50 9.54 -36.26
N LYS A 210 -6.50 10.87 -36.27
CA LYS A 210 -7.69 11.64 -36.64
C LYS A 210 -8.06 11.22 -38.05
N VAL A 211 -9.04 10.34 -38.19
CA VAL A 211 -9.69 10.11 -39.47
C VAL A 211 -10.31 11.45 -39.84
N LYS A 212 -9.70 12.15 -40.79
CA LYS A 212 -10.34 13.28 -41.48
C LYS A 212 -11.63 12.73 -42.07
N GLN A 213 -12.76 13.11 -41.50
CA GLN A 213 -14.01 13.15 -42.25
C GLN A 213 -13.89 14.37 -43.16
N GLU A 214 -13.47 14.13 -44.40
CA GLU A 214 -13.73 15.06 -45.50
C GLU A 214 -14.98 14.52 -46.21
N GLU A 215 -16.02 15.37 -46.18
CA GLU A 215 -17.27 15.27 -46.94
C GLU A 215 -17.02 15.40 -48.45
#